data_AF-A0A964JLA3-F1
#
_entry.id   AF-A0A964JLA3-F1
#
_cell.length_a   1.000
_cell.length_b   1.000
_cell.length_c   1.000
_cell.angle_alpha   90.00
_cell.angle_beta   90.00
_cell.angle_gamma   90.00
#
_symmetry.space_group_name_H-M   'P 1'
#
loop_
_entity.id
_entity.type
_entity.pdbx_description
1 polymer ?
#
loop_
_entity_poly.entity_id
_entity_poly.type
_entity_poly.pdbx_seq_one_letter_code
_entity_poly.pdbx_strand_id
1 'polypeptide(L)'
;MRNPRVLRRIGPSAVRGLILKQGVRDEPARIVSAHETIIDWQLRSDSPELQALYQKAKRLQWNGATDLDWSINVEPESNENALLPDDFLAWDHFESLGLHMTLKDRRHRLHQVLGWMLSQFLHGEQGALMAAAQVTECVPFTDGKFYGATQVVDEARHVEVFHRYLETKLGATFPINDNLFTIIDSLLRDSRWDMKFLGMQIMVEGLALGAFSMLHKLTKEPLLRELLRRVIHDEARHVSYGVHALKHVYTREFSENERREREDWAFEVALLMRNRFRVHELYESDFQQMMTRRQWNEMVDRSPGMRAFRTTMFSRLVPNLREIGLLTDRILPHYKRVGLAQYMNGRSATQIEAEDLVR
;
A
#
# COMPACT_ATOMS: atom_id res chain seq x y z
N MET A 1 -2.42 7.41 -19.64
CA MET A 1 -1.78 7.45 -20.98
C MET A 1 -2.43 6.42 -21.86
N ARG A 2 -2.45 6.62 -23.17
CA ARG A 2 -2.91 5.59 -24.11
C ARG A 2 -1.71 4.76 -24.58
N ASN A 3 -1.03 4.03 -23.69
CA ASN A 3 -0.02 3.04 -24.10
C ASN A 3 -0.73 1.68 -24.31
N PRO A 4 -0.81 1.17 -25.55
CA PRO A 4 -1.51 -0.09 -25.84
C PRO A 4 -0.90 -1.31 -25.15
N ARG A 5 0.42 -1.34 -24.92
CA ARG A 5 1.09 -2.45 -24.22
C ARG A 5 0.71 -2.49 -22.75
N VAL A 6 0.70 -1.34 -22.08
CA VAL A 6 0.28 -1.24 -20.68
C VAL A 6 -1.21 -1.59 -20.54
N LEU A 7 -2.05 -1.08 -21.45
CA LEU A 7 -3.48 -1.40 -21.48
C LEU A 7 -3.74 -2.90 -21.68
N ARG A 8 -2.97 -3.59 -22.55
CA ARG A 8 -3.09 -5.04 -22.74
C ARG A 8 -2.71 -5.84 -21.49
N ARG A 9 -1.84 -5.32 -20.63
CA ARG A 9 -1.42 -6.00 -19.40
C ARG A 9 -2.35 -5.75 -18.23
N ILE A 10 -2.66 -4.49 -17.94
CA ILE A 10 -3.54 -4.12 -16.83
C ILE A 10 -5.00 -4.38 -17.17
N GLY A 11 -5.37 -4.31 -18.46
CA GLY A 11 -6.76 -4.44 -18.95
C GLY A 11 -7.49 -5.68 -18.45
N PRO A 12 -6.95 -6.90 -18.59
CA PRO A 12 -7.58 -8.11 -18.06
C PRO A 12 -7.87 -8.03 -16.56
N SER A 13 -6.90 -7.56 -15.75
CA SER A 13 -7.06 -7.39 -14.31
C SER A 13 -8.02 -6.23 -13.95
N ALA A 14 -8.09 -5.19 -14.77
CA ALA A 14 -9.05 -4.10 -14.63
C ALA A 14 -10.48 -4.57 -14.93
N VAL A 15 -10.67 -5.45 -15.91
CA VAL A 15 -11.98 -6.09 -16.16
C VAL A 15 -12.38 -6.95 -14.96
N ARG A 16 -11.47 -7.80 -14.47
CA ARG A 16 -11.72 -8.69 -13.32
C ARG A 16 -12.07 -7.93 -12.04
N GLY A 17 -11.34 -6.86 -11.73
CA GLY A 17 -11.61 -6.02 -10.56
C GLY A 17 -12.77 -5.05 -10.79
N LEU A 18 -12.59 -4.06 -11.67
CA LEU A 18 -13.49 -2.92 -11.77
C LEU A 18 -14.87 -3.23 -12.37
N ILE A 19 -14.96 -4.24 -13.26
CA ILE A 19 -16.21 -4.61 -13.95
C ILE A 19 -16.85 -5.85 -13.31
N LEU A 20 -16.08 -6.93 -13.19
CA LEU A 20 -16.59 -8.20 -12.71
C LEU A 20 -16.65 -8.28 -11.18
N LYS A 21 -16.00 -7.35 -10.46
CA LYS A 21 -15.96 -7.31 -8.98
C LYS A 21 -15.47 -8.62 -8.36
N GLN A 22 -14.53 -9.31 -9.02
CA GLN A 22 -14.09 -10.66 -8.60
C GLN A 22 -13.44 -10.69 -7.23
N GLY A 23 -12.81 -9.59 -6.78
CA GLY A 23 -12.27 -9.50 -5.43
C GLY A 23 -13.33 -9.66 -4.33
N VAL A 24 -14.59 -9.32 -4.63
CA VAL A 24 -15.72 -9.45 -3.69
C VAL A 24 -16.58 -10.69 -3.99
N ARG A 25 -16.66 -11.12 -5.26
CA ARG A 25 -17.55 -12.20 -5.68
C ARG A 25 -16.94 -13.60 -5.59
N ASP A 26 -15.63 -13.73 -5.77
CA ASP A 26 -14.97 -15.02 -5.84
C ASP A 26 -14.30 -15.33 -4.49
N GLU A 27 -14.82 -16.32 -3.77
CA GLU A 27 -14.22 -16.81 -2.51
C GLU A 27 -13.91 -18.32 -2.63
N PRO A 28 -12.63 -18.73 -2.72
CA PRO A 28 -11.42 -17.90 -2.79
C PRO A 28 -11.21 -17.26 -4.17
N ALA A 29 -10.61 -16.06 -4.18
CA ALA A 29 -10.20 -15.39 -5.42
C ALA A 29 -9.05 -16.18 -6.09
N ARG A 30 -9.27 -16.64 -7.33
CA ARG A 30 -8.29 -17.44 -8.07
C ARG A 30 -7.48 -16.57 -9.03
N ILE A 31 -6.17 -16.49 -8.80
CA ILE A 31 -5.23 -15.76 -9.66
C ILE A 31 -4.24 -16.75 -10.25
N VAL A 32 -4.17 -16.81 -11.58
CA VAL A 32 -3.20 -17.66 -12.30
C VAL A 32 -1.88 -16.89 -12.38
N SER A 33 -0.83 -17.41 -11.76
CA SER A 33 0.53 -16.88 -11.90
C SER A 33 1.36 -17.77 -12.82
N ALA A 34 2.23 -17.16 -13.62
CA ALA A 34 3.26 -17.84 -14.38
C ALA A 34 4.53 -17.00 -14.30
N HIS A 35 5.60 -17.53 -13.73
CA HIS A 35 6.92 -16.90 -13.67
C HIS A 35 7.99 -18.00 -13.67
N GLU A 36 9.22 -17.66 -14.05
CA GLU A 36 10.35 -18.59 -13.97
C GLU A 36 10.87 -18.66 -12.53
N THR A 37 11.04 -19.87 -12.01
CA THR A 37 11.77 -20.10 -10.77
C THR A 37 13.26 -20.10 -11.10
N ILE A 38 14.03 -19.20 -10.48
CA ILE A 38 15.47 -19.09 -10.70
C ILE A 38 16.18 -19.67 -9.49
N ILE A 39 17.10 -20.61 -9.71
CA ILE A 39 18.00 -21.14 -8.67
C ILE A 39 19.43 -20.82 -9.09
N ASP A 40 20.10 -19.96 -8.32
CA ASP A 40 21.52 -19.69 -8.47
C ASP A 40 22.33 -20.67 -7.60
N TRP A 41 22.81 -21.74 -8.22
CA TRP A 41 23.64 -22.75 -7.55
C TRP A 41 25.04 -22.24 -7.16
N GLN A 42 25.45 -21.07 -7.65
CA GLN A 42 26.75 -20.49 -7.32
C GLN A 42 26.69 -19.63 -6.06
N LEU A 43 25.49 -19.28 -5.59
CA LEU A 43 25.24 -18.51 -4.36
C LEU A 43 26.08 -17.23 -4.29
N ARG A 44 26.20 -16.51 -5.41
CA ARG A 44 27.01 -15.29 -5.46
C ARG A 44 26.38 -14.21 -4.59
N SER A 45 27.20 -13.54 -3.80
CA SER A 45 26.80 -12.40 -2.96
C SER A 45 27.43 -11.14 -3.53
N ASP A 46 26.70 -10.50 -4.44
CA ASP A 46 27.18 -9.38 -5.25
C ASP A 46 26.52 -8.04 -4.83
N SER A 47 25.63 -8.04 -3.82
CA SER A 47 25.01 -6.82 -3.29
C SER A 47 25.21 -6.66 -1.78
N PRO A 48 26.22 -5.88 -1.37
CA PRO A 48 26.44 -5.54 0.05
C PRO A 48 25.23 -4.88 0.71
N GLU A 49 24.45 -4.09 -0.03
CA GLU A 49 23.25 -3.40 0.48
C GLU A 49 22.14 -4.40 0.83
N LEU A 50 21.87 -5.37 -0.05
CA LEU A 50 20.87 -6.42 0.20
C LEU A 50 21.30 -7.33 1.34
N GLN A 51 22.60 -7.63 1.43
CA GLN A 51 23.14 -8.38 2.56
C GLN A 51 22.97 -7.61 3.88
N ALA A 52 23.27 -6.31 3.89
CA ALA A 52 23.08 -5.47 5.06
C ALA A 52 21.60 -5.42 5.51
N LEU A 53 20.68 -5.29 4.54
CA LEU A 53 19.24 -5.37 4.80
C LEU A 53 18.85 -6.73 5.40
N TYR A 54 19.33 -7.84 4.85
CA TYR A 54 19.06 -9.18 5.37
C TYR A 54 19.57 -9.36 6.81
N GLN A 55 20.78 -8.89 7.10
CA GLN A 55 21.31 -8.93 8.48
C GLN A 55 20.52 -8.03 9.43
N LYS A 56 20.05 -6.86 8.96
CA LYS A 56 19.18 -5.96 9.75
C LYS A 56 17.83 -6.63 10.04
N ALA A 57 17.19 -7.22 9.03
CA ALA A 57 15.89 -7.90 9.16
C ALA A 57 15.94 -9.04 10.18
N LYS A 58 16.97 -9.89 10.14
CA LYS A 58 17.13 -10.98 11.13
C LYS A 58 17.23 -10.48 12.57
N ARG A 59 17.91 -9.37 12.81
CA ARG A 59 18.09 -8.80 14.17
C ARG A 59 16.83 -8.12 14.70
N LEU A 60 15.96 -7.64 13.81
CA LEU A 60 14.78 -6.85 14.15
C LEU A 60 13.48 -7.66 14.07
N GLN A 61 13.57 -8.99 14.00
CA GLN A 61 12.39 -9.85 14.05
C GLN A 61 11.61 -9.63 15.36
N TRP A 62 10.29 -9.69 15.25
CA TRP A 62 9.36 -9.55 16.36
C TRP A 62 8.22 -10.57 16.25
N ASN A 63 7.55 -10.85 17.37
CA ASN A 63 6.46 -11.80 17.43
C ASN A 63 5.13 -11.07 17.65
N GLY A 64 4.21 -11.20 16.70
CA GLY A 64 2.90 -10.57 16.74
C GLY A 64 2.07 -10.93 17.97
N ALA A 65 2.25 -12.13 18.51
CA ALA A 65 1.50 -12.62 19.66
C ALA A 65 2.03 -12.12 21.02
N THR A 66 3.34 -11.91 21.14
CA THR A 66 3.98 -11.62 22.44
C THR A 66 4.53 -10.19 22.57
N ASP A 67 4.86 -9.54 21.45
CA ASP A 67 5.48 -8.20 21.47
C ASP A 67 4.45 -7.06 21.33
N LEU A 68 3.18 -7.41 21.12
CA LEU A 68 2.04 -6.51 21.16
C LEU A 68 1.20 -6.79 22.41
N ASP A 69 0.82 -5.75 23.14
CA ASP A 69 -0.01 -5.88 24.33
C ASP A 69 -1.50 -6.04 23.95
N TRP A 70 -1.87 -7.27 23.61
CA TRP A 70 -3.25 -7.62 23.28
C TRP A 70 -4.21 -7.55 24.49
N SER A 71 -3.72 -7.31 25.71
CA SER A 71 -4.59 -7.14 26.89
C SER A 71 -5.29 -5.78 26.91
N ILE A 72 -4.79 -4.81 26.16
CA ILE A 72 -5.38 -3.47 26.03
C ILE A 72 -6.82 -3.59 25.51
N ASN A 73 -7.77 -3.05 26.27
CA ASN A 73 -9.15 -2.93 25.83
C ASN A 73 -9.27 -1.77 24.83
N VAL A 74 -9.69 -2.07 23.61
CA VAL A 74 -9.90 -1.06 22.57
C VAL A 74 -11.37 -0.74 22.53
N GLU A 75 -11.71 0.53 22.79
CA GLU A 75 -13.07 1.06 22.68
C GLU A 75 -13.16 1.87 21.38
N PRO A 76 -13.76 1.31 20.31
CA PRO A 76 -13.67 1.94 18.98
C PRO A 76 -14.29 3.34 18.89
N GLU A 77 -15.30 3.61 19.73
CA GLU A 77 -16.00 4.90 19.76
C GLU A 77 -15.49 5.83 20.89
N SER A 78 -14.30 5.56 21.47
CA SER A 78 -13.72 6.34 22.56
C SER A 78 -13.40 7.80 22.17
N ASN A 79 -13.63 8.72 23.11
CA ASN A 79 -13.21 10.12 22.99
C ASN A 79 -11.77 10.36 23.43
N GLU A 80 -11.29 9.60 24.43
CA GLU A 80 -9.95 9.77 25.01
C GLU A 80 -8.90 9.11 24.10
N ASN A 81 -9.12 7.84 23.77
CA ASN A 81 -8.26 7.02 22.92
C ASN A 81 -8.82 6.96 21.50
N ALA A 82 -9.08 8.14 20.93
CA ALA A 82 -9.70 8.24 19.61
C ALA A 82 -8.87 7.51 18.54
N LEU A 83 -9.54 6.61 17.80
CA LEU A 83 -8.99 5.87 16.68
C LEU A 83 -8.48 6.80 15.56
N LEU A 84 -9.26 7.85 15.27
CA LEU A 84 -8.98 8.94 14.35
C LEU A 84 -9.41 10.27 15.00
N PRO A 85 -8.78 11.42 14.64
CA PRO A 85 -9.20 12.72 15.15
C PRO A 85 -10.60 13.08 14.65
N ASP A 86 -11.32 13.92 15.40
CA ASP A 86 -12.71 14.29 15.04
C ASP A 86 -12.76 14.95 13.67
N ASP A 87 -11.84 15.88 13.39
CA ASP A 87 -11.74 16.62 12.12
C ASP A 87 -11.21 15.81 10.93
N PHE A 88 -11.07 14.48 11.07
CA PHE A 88 -10.63 13.62 9.96
C PHE A 88 -11.59 13.72 8.77
N LEU A 89 -12.91 13.74 9.04
CA LEU A 89 -13.97 13.91 8.04
C LEU A 89 -14.45 15.36 8.00
N ALA A 90 -14.90 15.80 6.82
CA ALA A 90 -15.47 17.14 6.60
C ALA A 90 -16.92 17.23 7.11
N TRP A 91 -17.12 17.32 8.42
CA TRP A 91 -18.45 17.41 9.05
C TRP A 91 -19.25 18.64 8.60
N ASP A 92 -18.58 19.76 8.33
CA ASP A 92 -19.17 20.97 7.77
C ASP A 92 -19.88 20.69 6.42
N HIS A 93 -19.33 19.78 5.62
CA HIS A 93 -19.96 19.37 4.37
C HIS A 93 -21.21 18.51 4.61
N PHE A 94 -21.21 17.62 5.60
CA PHE A 94 -22.42 16.89 6.00
C PHE A 94 -23.52 17.86 6.43
N GLU A 95 -23.18 18.85 7.25
CA GLU A 95 -24.11 19.89 7.68
C GLU A 95 -24.66 20.70 6.50
N SER A 96 -23.83 21.03 5.50
CA SER A 96 -24.27 21.72 4.27
C SER A 96 -25.27 20.93 3.43
N LEU A 97 -25.33 19.61 3.61
CA LEU A 97 -26.29 18.70 2.97
C LEU A 97 -27.53 18.45 3.83
N GLY A 98 -27.65 19.13 4.99
CA GLY A 98 -28.73 18.90 5.97
C GLY A 98 -28.54 17.63 6.81
N LEU A 99 -27.36 17.02 6.79
CA LEU A 99 -27.04 15.82 7.56
C LEU A 99 -26.37 16.21 8.88
N HIS A 100 -27.17 16.35 9.93
CA HIS A 100 -26.68 16.65 11.27
C HIS A 100 -26.30 15.37 12.00
N MET A 101 -25.07 15.29 12.50
CA MET A 101 -24.53 14.14 13.21
C MET A 101 -24.22 14.48 14.66
N THR A 102 -24.70 13.66 15.59
CA THR A 102 -24.29 13.74 17.00
C THR A 102 -22.83 13.33 17.15
N LEU A 103 -22.22 13.63 18.30
CA LEU A 103 -20.85 13.15 18.59
C LEU A 103 -20.75 11.62 18.51
N LYS A 104 -21.78 10.91 18.96
CA LYS A 104 -21.83 9.44 18.87
C LYS A 104 -21.84 8.98 17.40
N ASP A 105 -22.65 9.61 16.56
CA ASP A 105 -22.68 9.29 15.13
C ASP A 105 -21.32 9.53 14.48
N ARG A 106 -20.67 10.66 14.78
CA ARG A 106 -19.33 10.99 14.28
C ARG A 106 -18.31 9.93 14.69
N ARG A 107 -18.31 9.51 15.97
CA ARG A 107 -17.41 8.45 16.48
C ARG A 107 -17.63 7.12 15.78
N HIS A 108 -18.89 6.71 15.65
CA HIS A 108 -19.26 5.50 14.92
C HIS A 108 -18.76 5.55 13.46
N ARG A 109 -18.95 6.67 12.75
CA ARG A 109 -18.46 6.81 11.37
C ARG A 109 -16.93 6.79 11.27
N LEU A 110 -16.22 7.41 12.21
CA LEU A 110 -14.75 7.36 12.25
C LEU A 110 -14.25 5.93 12.52
N HIS A 111 -14.95 5.17 13.37
CA HIS A 111 -14.67 3.74 13.56
C HIS A 111 -14.86 2.95 12.26
N GLN A 112 -15.96 3.16 11.52
CA GLN A 112 -16.17 2.51 10.22
C GLN A 112 -15.09 2.90 9.19
N VAL A 113 -14.69 4.18 9.14
CA VAL A 113 -13.59 4.64 8.27
C VAL A 113 -12.28 3.92 8.63
N LEU A 114 -11.94 3.81 9.91
CA LEU A 114 -10.74 3.08 10.31
C LEU A 114 -10.84 1.59 9.99
N GLY A 115 -11.99 0.96 10.28
CA GLY A 115 -12.25 -0.44 9.95
C GLY A 115 -12.04 -0.71 8.47
N TRP A 116 -12.53 0.19 7.60
CA TRP A 116 -12.27 0.13 6.17
C TRP A 116 -10.77 0.27 5.87
N MET A 117 -10.08 1.28 6.42
CA MET A 117 -8.65 1.49 6.18
C MET A 117 -7.82 0.25 6.55
N LEU A 118 -8.03 -0.30 7.75
CA LEU A 118 -7.30 -1.47 8.23
C LEU A 118 -7.67 -2.75 7.46
N SER A 119 -8.93 -2.91 7.02
CA SER A 119 -9.29 -4.01 6.12
C SER A 119 -8.55 -3.91 4.79
N GLN A 120 -8.44 -2.69 4.23
CA GLN A 120 -7.68 -2.46 3.00
C GLN A 120 -6.17 -2.63 3.19
N PHE A 121 -5.65 -2.45 4.40
CA PHE A 121 -4.27 -2.78 4.73
C PHE A 121 -4.09 -4.30 4.77
N LEU A 122 -4.91 -5.01 5.54
CA LEU A 122 -4.92 -6.48 5.59
C LEU A 122 -4.93 -7.11 4.19
N HIS A 123 -5.83 -6.67 3.30
CA HIS A 123 -5.88 -7.18 1.92
C HIS A 123 -4.65 -6.83 1.09
N GLY A 124 -4.04 -5.68 1.36
CA GLY A 124 -2.74 -5.30 0.82
C GLY A 124 -1.68 -6.31 1.23
N GLU A 125 -1.58 -6.61 2.52
CA GLU A 125 -0.59 -7.54 3.08
C GLU A 125 -0.81 -8.98 2.61
N GLN A 126 -2.06 -9.41 2.40
CA GLN A 126 -2.34 -10.70 1.78
C GLN A 126 -1.78 -10.78 0.35
N GLY A 127 -1.91 -9.69 -0.42
CA GLY A 127 -1.30 -9.57 -1.73
C GLY A 127 0.23 -9.50 -1.67
N ALA A 128 0.78 -8.74 -0.71
CA ALA A 128 2.20 -8.59 -0.46
C ALA A 128 2.86 -9.93 -0.10
N LEU A 129 2.23 -10.72 0.77
CA LEU A 129 2.67 -12.06 1.12
C LEU A 129 2.84 -12.96 -0.12
N MET A 130 1.84 -12.99 -0.99
CA MET A 130 1.92 -13.78 -2.22
C MET A 130 2.97 -13.24 -3.18
N ALA A 131 3.09 -11.91 -3.30
CA ALA A 131 4.08 -11.29 -4.16
C ALA A 131 5.51 -11.52 -3.66
N ALA A 132 5.76 -11.41 -2.36
CA ALA A 132 7.04 -11.67 -1.72
C ALA A 132 7.50 -13.12 -1.95
N ALA A 133 6.57 -14.08 -1.88
CA ALA A 133 6.85 -15.48 -2.20
C ALA A 133 7.31 -15.64 -3.66
N GLN A 134 6.55 -15.08 -4.61
CA GLN A 134 6.91 -15.13 -6.04
C GLN A 134 8.21 -14.40 -6.35
N VAL A 135 8.44 -13.24 -5.73
CA VAL A 135 9.67 -12.47 -5.85
C VAL A 135 10.86 -13.30 -5.40
N THR A 136 10.75 -14.01 -4.28
CA THR A 136 11.79 -14.92 -3.77
C THR A 136 12.10 -16.03 -4.77
N GLU A 137 11.09 -16.58 -5.44
CA GLU A 137 11.26 -17.59 -6.49
C GLU A 137 11.97 -17.03 -7.75
N CYS A 138 11.58 -15.84 -8.22
CA CYS A 138 11.99 -15.34 -9.54
C CYS A 138 13.16 -14.34 -9.54
N VAL A 139 13.57 -13.78 -8.39
CA VAL A 139 14.70 -12.84 -8.35
C VAL A 139 16.01 -13.55 -8.76
N PRO A 140 16.84 -12.96 -9.64
CA PRO A 140 17.99 -13.68 -10.22
C PRO A 140 19.23 -13.73 -9.32
N PHE A 141 19.31 -12.94 -8.26
CA PHE A 141 20.47 -12.83 -7.38
C PHE A 141 20.20 -13.39 -5.98
N THR A 142 21.18 -14.08 -5.40
CA THR A 142 21.05 -14.83 -4.15
C THR A 142 20.75 -13.94 -2.95
N ASP A 143 21.43 -12.79 -2.81
CA ASP A 143 21.16 -11.84 -1.71
C ASP A 143 19.69 -11.37 -1.71
N GLY A 144 19.11 -11.26 -2.91
CA GLY A 144 17.72 -10.90 -3.11
C GLY A 144 16.78 -11.98 -2.60
N LYS A 145 17.11 -13.26 -2.80
CA LYS A 145 16.32 -14.39 -2.28
C LYS A 145 16.37 -14.45 -0.76
N PHE A 146 17.54 -14.22 -0.15
CA PHE A 146 17.68 -14.22 1.30
C PHE A 146 16.85 -13.11 1.97
N TYR A 147 16.89 -11.90 1.41
CA TYR A 147 16.03 -10.83 1.91
C TYR A 147 14.54 -11.12 1.62
N GLY A 148 14.20 -11.57 0.41
CA GLY A 148 12.83 -11.91 0.03
C GLY A 148 12.19 -12.93 0.97
N ALA A 149 12.95 -13.94 1.41
CA ALA A 149 12.48 -14.91 2.39
C ALA A 149 12.15 -14.28 3.75
N THR A 150 12.91 -13.27 4.20
CA THR A 150 12.55 -12.52 5.42
C THR A 150 11.28 -11.72 5.23
N GLN A 151 11.10 -11.11 4.06
CA GLN A 151 9.89 -10.37 3.76
C GLN A 151 8.65 -11.27 3.76
N VAL A 152 8.72 -12.50 3.22
CA VAL A 152 7.59 -13.45 3.29
C VAL A 152 7.14 -13.69 4.74
N VAL A 153 8.07 -13.81 5.68
CA VAL A 153 7.75 -13.95 7.12
C VAL A 153 7.14 -12.65 7.67
N ASP A 154 7.71 -11.51 7.32
CA ASP A 154 7.22 -10.20 7.75
C ASP A 154 5.76 -9.98 7.27
N GLU A 155 5.43 -10.26 5.99
CA GLU A 155 4.06 -10.11 5.47
C GLU A 155 3.07 -11.11 6.08
N ALA A 156 3.51 -12.34 6.38
CA ALA A 156 2.67 -13.31 7.07
C ALA A 156 2.27 -12.80 8.46
N ARG A 157 3.23 -12.18 9.18
CA ARG A 157 2.98 -11.54 10.46
C ARG A 157 2.09 -10.30 10.32
N HIS A 158 2.25 -9.50 9.26
CA HIS A 158 1.38 -8.34 9.01
C HIS A 158 -0.08 -8.79 8.83
N VAL A 159 -0.32 -9.83 8.02
CA VAL A 159 -1.65 -10.44 7.87
C VAL A 159 -2.19 -10.91 9.22
N GLU A 160 -1.38 -11.63 10.00
CA GLU A 160 -1.77 -12.13 11.34
C GLU A 160 -2.24 -10.99 12.25
N VAL A 161 -1.42 -9.95 12.43
CA VAL A 161 -1.71 -8.88 13.41
C VAL A 161 -2.85 -7.98 12.97
N PHE A 162 -2.95 -7.63 11.67
CA PHE A 162 -4.08 -6.82 11.19
C PHE A 162 -5.39 -7.60 11.27
N HIS A 163 -5.39 -8.88 10.89
CA HIS A 163 -6.57 -9.74 11.00
C HIS A 163 -7.02 -9.84 12.47
N ARG A 164 -6.10 -10.16 13.39
CA ARG A 164 -6.42 -10.24 14.82
C ARG A 164 -6.94 -8.93 15.39
N TYR A 165 -6.36 -7.78 15.00
CA TYR A 165 -6.83 -6.48 15.46
C TYR A 165 -8.25 -6.17 14.95
N LEU A 166 -8.52 -6.43 13.67
CA LEU A 166 -9.85 -6.25 13.08
C LEU A 166 -10.89 -7.15 13.76
N GLU A 167 -10.57 -8.41 13.99
CA GLU A 167 -11.49 -9.40 14.55
C GLU A 167 -11.75 -9.18 16.06
N THR A 168 -10.69 -8.96 16.84
CA THR A 168 -10.77 -8.98 18.31
C THR A 168 -10.92 -7.60 18.95
N LYS A 169 -10.58 -6.52 18.24
CA LYS A 169 -10.58 -5.16 18.79
C LYS A 169 -11.58 -4.23 18.09
N LEU A 170 -11.65 -4.24 16.76
CA LEU A 170 -12.53 -3.32 16.03
C LEU A 170 -13.90 -3.90 15.69
N GLY A 171 -14.00 -5.19 15.37
CA GLY A 171 -15.25 -5.82 14.93
C GLY A 171 -15.82 -5.24 13.62
N ALA A 172 -15.01 -4.59 12.79
CA ALA A 172 -15.43 -3.96 11.53
C ALA A 172 -14.53 -4.39 10.37
N THR A 173 -15.05 -5.20 9.47
CA THR A 173 -14.32 -5.74 8.31
C THR A 173 -15.02 -5.35 7.01
N PHE A 174 -14.23 -5.10 5.96
CA PHE A 174 -14.70 -4.66 4.66
C PHE A 174 -14.03 -5.46 3.55
N PRO A 175 -14.71 -5.73 2.43
CA PRO A 175 -14.12 -6.44 1.31
C PRO A 175 -13.00 -5.62 0.63
N ILE A 176 -12.14 -6.32 -0.11
CA ILE A 176 -11.07 -5.68 -0.89
C ILE A 176 -11.62 -4.67 -1.91
N ASN A 177 -10.98 -3.51 -2.00
CA ASN A 177 -11.27 -2.50 -3.01
C ASN A 177 -10.92 -3.00 -4.41
N ASP A 178 -11.77 -2.72 -5.40
CA ASP A 178 -11.56 -3.23 -6.76
C ASP A 178 -10.26 -2.74 -7.42
N ASN A 179 -9.82 -1.51 -7.13
CA ASN A 179 -8.55 -1.00 -7.66
C ASN A 179 -7.37 -1.73 -7.01
N LEU A 180 -7.44 -2.01 -5.70
CA LEU A 180 -6.42 -2.80 -5.00
C LEU A 180 -6.37 -4.21 -5.57
N PHE A 181 -7.52 -4.87 -5.74
CA PHE A 181 -7.61 -6.17 -6.38
C PHE A 181 -7.01 -6.15 -7.79
N THR A 182 -7.36 -5.16 -8.63
CA THR A 182 -6.80 -5.02 -9.98
C THR A 182 -5.27 -4.90 -9.96
N ILE A 183 -4.70 -4.17 -9.01
CA ILE A 183 -3.24 -4.01 -8.88
C ILE A 183 -2.60 -5.35 -8.49
N ILE A 184 -3.14 -6.03 -7.46
CA ILE A 184 -2.62 -7.32 -6.98
C ILE A 184 -2.76 -8.40 -8.07
N ASP A 185 -3.94 -8.52 -8.71
CA ASP A 185 -4.16 -9.48 -9.79
C ASP A 185 -3.22 -9.23 -10.97
N SER A 186 -3.01 -7.96 -11.37
CA SER A 186 -2.07 -7.62 -12.44
C SER A 186 -0.63 -7.98 -12.09
N LEU A 187 -0.24 -7.80 -10.83
CA LEU A 187 1.13 -8.04 -10.36
C LEU A 187 1.45 -9.52 -10.26
N LEU A 188 0.57 -10.29 -9.62
CA LEU A 188 0.75 -11.72 -9.42
C LEU A 188 0.73 -12.49 -10.76
N ARG A 189 0.05 -11.93 -11.77
CA ARG A 189 0.02 -12.44 -13.15
C ARG A 189 1.26 -12.09 -14.00
N ASP A 190 2.00 -11.03 -13.68
CA ASP A 190 3.16 -10.65 -14.50
C ASP A 190 4.29 -11.67 -14.28
N SER A 191 4.90 -12.15 -15.36
CA SER A 191 5.94 -13.19 -15.26
C SER A 191 7.32 -12.65 -14.95
N ARG A 192 7.53 -11.33 -15.05
CA ARG A 192 8.85 -10.71 -14.98
C ARG A 192 9.13 -10.26 -13.56
N TRP A 193 10.27 -10.71 -13.03
CA TRP A 193 10.68 -10.40 -11.66
C TRP A 193 10.73 -8.88 -11.40
N ASP A 194 11.29 -8.10 -12.33
CA ASP A 194 11.47 -6.65 -12.15
C ASP A 194 10.12 -5.92 -12.02
N MET A 195 9.10 -6.39 -12.73
CA MET A 195 7.76 -5.83 -12.67
C MET A 195 7.04 -6.17 -11.38
N LYS A 196 7.29 -7.38 -10.83
CA LYS A 196 6.80 -7.75 -9.50
C LYS A 196 7.40 -6.83 -8.44
N PHE A 197 8.72 -6.60 -8.47
CA PHE A 197 9.38 -5.65 -7.58
C PHE A 197 8.89 -4.22 -7.77
N LEU A 198 8.79 -3.75 -9.02
CA LEU A 198 8.29 -2.40 -9.29
C LEU A 198 6.88 -2.25 -8.72
N GLY A 199 6.01 -3.21 -8.98
CA GLY A 199 4.64 -3.16 -8.52
C GLY A 199 4.47 -3.29 -7.01
N MET A 200 5.15 -4.23 -6.37
CA MET A 200 4.93 -4.51 -4.95
C MET A 200 5.78 -3.57 -4.10
N GLN A 201 7.11 -3.65 -4.25
CA GLN A 201 8.06 -2.97 -3.37
C GLN A 201 8.09 -1.46 -3.57
N ILE A 202 7.88 -1.00 -4.81
CA ILE A 202 7.89 0.45 -5.09
C ILE A 202 6.48 1.02 -5.07
N MET A 203 5.54 0.44 -5.82
CA MET A 203 4.21 1.03 -5.95
C MET A 203 3.32 0.75 -4.73
N VAL A 204 3.14 -0.52 -4.32
CA VAL A 204 2.22 -0.89 -3.25
C VAL A 204 2.79 -0.54 -1.87
N GLU A 205 3.94 -1.10 -1.51
CA GLU A 205 4.59 -0.87 -0.21
C GLU A 205 5.02 0.59 -0.04
N GLY A 206 5.52 1.24 -1.09
CA GLY A 206 5.88 2.66 -1.04
C GLY A 206 4.71 3.57 -0.68
N LEU A 207 3.49 3.21 -1.07
CA LEU A 207 2.28 3.89 -0.60
C LEU A 207 1.87 3.40 0.80
N ALA A 208 1.89 2.09 1.04
CA ALA A 208 1.52 1.50 2.33
C ALA A 208 2.31 2.12 3.48
N LEU A 209 3.63 2.29 3.32
CA LEU A 209 4.51 2.98 4.25
C LEU A 209 4.01 4.38 4.61
N GLY A 210 3.56 5.15 3.62
CA GLY A 210 2.96 6.47 3.84
C GLY A 210 1.62 6.38 4.56
N ALA A 211 0.81 5.37 4.25
CA ALA A 211 -0.49 5.10 4.86
C ALA A 211 -0.34 4.80 6.36
N PHE A 212 0.52 3.85 6.69
CA PHE A 212 0.81 3.41 8.05
C PHE A 212 1.41 4.56 8.85
N SER A 213 2.40 5.27 8.31
CA SER A 213 3.03 6.43 8.96
C SER A 213 2.01 7.50 9.31
N MET A 214 1.05 7.76 8.42
CA MET A 214 -0.01 8.72 8.71
C MET A 214 -0.94 8.22 9.81
N LEU A 215 -1.45 6.99 9.70
CA LEU A 215 -2.38 6.47 10.69
C LEU A 215 -1.73 6.39 12.07
N HIS A 216 -0.45 5.98 12.13
CA HIS A 216 0.35 5.99 13.34
C HIS A 216 0.38 7.37 14.01
N LYS A 217 0.54 8.45 13.22
CA LYS A 217 0.55 9.82 13.73
C LYS A 217 -0.82 10.30 14.21
N LEU A 218 -1.89 9.86 13.55
CA LEU A 218 -3.25 10.30 13.85
C LEU A 218 -3.89 9.57 15.03
N THR A 219 -3.65 8.26 15.14
CA THR A 219 -4.31 7.44 16.15
C THR A 219 -3.74 7.71 17.53
N LYS A 220 -4.64 7.74 18.52
CA LYS A 220 -4.29 7.79 19.94
C LYS A 220 -4.38 6.41 20.61
N GLU A 221 -4.85 5.40 19.89
CA GLU A 221 -5.03 4.06 20.44
C GLU A 221 -3.67 3.36 20.59
N PRO A 222 -3.22 3.06 21.83
CA PRO A 222 -1.85 2.60 22.08
C PRO A 222 -1.48 1.28 21.38
N LEU A 223 -2.38 0.30 21.33
CA LEU A 223 -2.11 -1.00 20.71
C LEU A 223 -1.94 -0.84 19.20
N LEU A 224 -2.84 -0.12 18.54
CA LEU A 224 -2.74 0.18 17.10
C LEU A 224 -1.50 0.97 16.76
N ARG A 225 -1.16 1.96 17.60
CA ARG A 225 0.04 2.76 17.40
C ARG A 225 1.30 1.89 17.45
N GLU A 226 1.41 1.01 18.45
CA GLU A 226 2.56 0.09 18.55
C GLU A 226 2.60 -0.93 17.41
N LEU A 227 1.44 -1.48 17.02
CA LEU A 227 1.30 -2.37 15.85
C LEU A 227 1.82 -1.68 14.58
N LEU A 228 1.32 -0.48 14.28
CA LEU A 228 1.73 0.28 13.09
C LEU A 228 3.21 0.64 13.15
N ARG A 229 3.74 1.00 14.32
CA ARG A 229 5.17 1.29 14.49
C ARG A 229 6.01 0.11 14.00
N ARG A 230 5.68 -1.11 14.42
CA ARG A 230 6.42 -2.32 14.04
C ARG A 230 6.31 -2.62 12.55
N VAL A 231 5.10 -2.57 12.00
CA VAL A 231 4.87 -2.74 10.55
C VAL A 231 5.66 -1.70 9.74
N ILE A 232 5.65 -0.43 10.13
CA ILE A 232 6.41 0.65 9.45
C ILE A 232 7.91 0.35 9.40
N HIS A 233 8.47 -0.23 10.46
CA HIS A 233 9.89 -0.62 10.49
C HIS A 233 10.21 -1.73 9.48
N ASP A 234 9.27 -2.64 9.22
CA ASP A 234 9.40 -3.72 8.26
C ASP A 234 9.25 -3.18 6.83
N GLU A 235 8.19 -2.44 6.57
CA GLU A 235 7.89 -1.80 5.30
C GLU A 235 8.99 -0.85 4.80
N ALA A 236 9.64 -0.11 5.70
CA ALA A 236 10.77 0.75 5.32
C ALA A 236 11.91 -0.06 4.68
N ARG A 237 12.13 -1.29 5.16
CA ARG A 237 13.13 -2.20 4.58
C ARG A 237 12.63 -2.83 3.29
N HIS A 238 11.35 -3.18 3.19
CA HIS A 238 10.75 -3.74 1.97
C HIS A 238 10.85 -2.75 0.78
N VAL A 239 10.55 -1.48 1.00
CA VAL A 239 10.73 -0.44 -0.04
C VAL A 239 12.22 -0.26 -0.39
N SER A 240 13.11 -0.27 0.60
CA SER A 240 14.56 -0.17 0.37
C SER A 240 15.08 -1.35 -0.46
N TYR A 241 14.57 -2.56 -0.20
CA TYR A 241 14.85 -3.75 -0.99
C TYR A 241 14.48 -3.56 -2.47
N GLY A 242 13.30 -3.00 -2.74
CA GLY A 242 12.89 -2.62 -4.10
C GLY A 242 13.86 -1.65 -4.78
N VAL A 243 14.27 -0.60 -4.07
CA VAL A 243 15.19 0.40 -4.62
C VAL A 243 16.55 -0.21 -4.96
N HIS A 244 17.13 -0.99 -4.05
CA HIS A 244 18.42 -1.64 -4.28
C HIS A 244 18.38 -2.67 -5.42
N ALA A 245 17.30 -3.46 -5.50
CA ALA A 245 17.12 -4.46 -6.54
C ALA A 245 16.93 -3.85 -7.95
N LEU A 246 16.17 -2.75 -8.07
CA LEU A 246 15.78 -2.21 -9.37
C LEU A 246 16.72 -1.14 -9.91
N LYS A 247 17.34 -0.33 -9.05
CA LYS A 247 18.07 0.88 -9.47
C LYS A 247 19.19 0.54 -10.46
N HIS A 248 20.01 -0.47 -10.17
CA HIS A 248 21.10 -0.85 -11.07
C HIS A 248 20.56 -1.33 -12.42
N VAL A 249 19.63 -2.27 -12.39
CA VAL A 249 19.03 -2.89 -13.58
C VAL A 249 18.36 -1.86 -14.50
N TYR A 250 17.55 -0.96 -13.95
CA TYR A 250 16.83 0.05 -14.74
C TYR A 250 17.70 1.18 -15.27
N THR A 251 18.82 1.48 -14.61
CA THR A 251 19.72 2.58 -15.02
C THR A 251 20.89 2.13 -15.88
N ARG A 252 21.28 0.85 -15.81
CA ARG A 252 22.51 0.33 -16.46
C ARG A 252 22.26 -0.80 -17.45
N GLU A 253 21.27 -1.64 -17.24
CA GLU A 253 21.09 -2.88 -18.03
C GLU A 253 19.94 -2.78 -19.02
N PHE A 254 18.81 -2.21 -18.60
CA PHE A 254 17.61 -2.17 -19.42
C PHE A 254 17.74 -1.20 -20.60
N SER A 255 17.19 -1.62 -21.75
CA SER A 255 17.07 -0.74 -22.91
C SER A 255 16.10 0.41 -22.63
N GLU A 256 16.23 1.48 -23.41
CA GLU A 256 15.32 2.63 -23.28
C GLU A 256 13.85 2.23 -23.50
N ASN A 257 13.58 1.28 -24.40
CA ASN A 257 12.23 0.79 -24.67
C ASN A 257 11.62 0.07 -23.47
N GLU A 258 12.41 -0.79 -22.80
CA GLU A 258 11.99 -1.48 -21.59
C GLU A 258 11.73 -0.49 -20.46
N ARG A 259 12.62 0.49 -20.26
CA ARG A 259 12.44 1.53 -19.24
C ARG A 259 11.18 2.35 -19.49
N ARG A 260 10.94 2.81 -20.72
CA ARG A 260 9.73 3.56 -21.09
C ARG A 260 8.44 2.78 -20.79
N GLU A 261 8.46 1.47 -20.99
CA GLU A 261 7.33 0.61 -20.62
C GLU A 261 7.08 0.58 -19.11
N ARG A 262 8.13 0.53 -18.28
CA ARG A 262 8.03 0.59 -16.82
C ARG A 262 7.54 1.95 -16.34
N GLU A 263 8.05 3.03 -16.93
CA GLU A 263 7.57 4.39 -16.67
C GLU A 263 6.07 4.52 -16.94
N ASP A 264 5.61 3.99 -18.09
CA ASP A 264 4.21 4.05 -18.47
C ASP A 264 3.33 3.20 -17.56
N TRP A 265 3.79 1.99 -17.21
CA TRP A 265 3.08 1.11 -16.30
C TRP A 265 2.97 1.71 -14.89
N ALA A 266 4.08 2.21 -14.33
CA ALA A 266 4.10 2.86 -13.02
C ALA A 266 3.15 4.07 -12.97
N PHE A 267 3.07 4.84 -14.05
CA PHE A 267 2.11 5.95 -14.13
C PHE A 267 0.65 5.47 -14.11
N GLU A 268 0.27 4.43 -14.87
CA GLU A 268 -1.11 3.91 -14.82
C GLU A 268 -1.46 3.36 -13.43
N VAL A 269 -0.53 2.66 -12.78
CA VAL A 269 -0.72 2.15 -11.43
C VAL A 269 -0.84 3.29 -10.42
N ALA A 270 -0.06 4.37 -10.55
CA ALA A 270 -0.22 5.57 -9.73
C ALA A 270 -1.62 6.20 -9.86
N LEU A 271 -2.25 6.13 -11.05
CA LEU A 271 -3.62 6.59 -11.26
C LEU A 271 -4.67 5.68 -10.61
N LEU A 272 -4.52 4.35 -10.73
CA LEU A 272 -5.38 3.38 -10.03
C LEU A 272 -5.31 3.59 -8.52
N MET A 273 -4.11 3.77 -8.00
CA MET A 273 -3.86 4.06 -6.59
C MET A 273 -4.52 5.37 -6.17
N ARG A 274 -4.41 6.44 -6.97
CA ARG A 274 -5.11 7.70 -6.69
C ARG A 274 -6.63 7.51 -6.58
N ASN A 275 -7.22 6.68 -7.44
CA ASN A 275 -8.67 6.45 -7.49
C ASN A 275 -9.19 5.54 -6.36
N ARG A 276 -8.34 4.65 -5.81
CA ARG A 276 -8.64 3.80 -4.65
C ARG A 276 -9.16 4.59 -3.45
N PHE A 277 -8.65 5.80 -3.22
CA PHE A 277 -8.97 6.61 -2.02
C PHE A 277 -10.30 7.38 -2.11
N ARG A 278 -11.22 6.90 -2.94
CA ARG A 278 -12.61 7.36 -2.97
C ARG A 278 -13.51 6.57 -2.00
N VAL A 279 -13.01 5.47 -1.43
CA VAL A 279 -13.66 4.75 -0.31
C VAL A 279 -15.10 4.34 -0.66
N HIS A 280 -15.31 3.78 -1.86
CA HIS A 280 -16.65 3.49 -2.36
C HIS A 280 -17.33 2.32 -1.63
N GLU A 281 -16.57 1.42 -1.03
CA GLU A 281 -17.13 0.31 -0.25
C GLU A 281 -17.86 0.83 1.00
N LEU A 282 -17.31 1.87 1.64
CA LEU A 282 -17.97 2.53 2.77
C LEU A 282 -19.20 3.32 2.29
N TYR A 283 -19.13 3.93 1.11
CA TYR A 283 -20.29 4.57 0.51
C TYR A 283 -21.44 3.58 0.30
N GLU A 284 -21.16 2.45 -0.32
CA GLU A 284 -22.14 1.41 -0.67
C GLU A 284 -22.74 0.74 0.57
N SER A 285 -21.97 0.57 1.65
CA SER A 285 -22.48 0.01 2.92
C SER A 285 -23.31 1.01 3.71
N ASP A 286 -22.79 2.23 3.93
CA ASP A 286 -23.27 3.10 5.01
C ASP A 286 -23.89 4.43 4.56
N PHE A 287 -23.51 4.94 3.38
CA PHE A 287 -23.82 6.33 2.99
C PHE A 287 -24.68 6.46 1.73
N GLN A 288 -24.91 5.39 0.97
CA GLN A 288 -25.68 5.43 -0.27
C GLN A 288 -27.14 5.86 -0.06
N GLN A 289 -27.70 5.60 1.12
CA GLN A 289 -29.06 6.04 1.49
C GLN A 289 -29.11 7.50 1.95
N MET A 290 -27.96 8.10 2.28
CA MET A 290 -27.87 9.45 2.84
C MET A 290 -27.46 10.49 1.80
N MET A 291 -26.68 10.09 0.80
CA MET A 291 -26.15 11.01 -0.21
C MET A 291 -25.88 10.32 -1.54
N THR A 292 -25.79 11.13 -2.59
CA THR A 292 -25.35 10.65 -3.90
C THR A 292 -23.85 10.35 -3.88
N ARG A 293 -23.40 9.46 -4.78
CA ARG A 293 -21.97 9.15 -4.95
C ARG A 293 -21.12 10.36 -5.29
N ARG A 294 -21.71 11.37 -5.96
CA ARG A 294 -21.04 12.64 -6.24
C ARG A 294 -20.78 13.43 -4.95
N GLN A 295 -21.79 13.58 -4.09
CA GLN A 295 -21.65 14.24 -2.79
C GLN A 295 -20.64 13.51 -1.90
N TRP A 296 -20.66 12.18 -1.89
CA TRP A 296 -19.63 11.37 -1.21
C TRP A 296 -18.21 11.66 -1.71
N ASN A 297 -18.03 11.69 -3.03
CA ASN A 297 -16.73 12.00 -3.63
C ASN A 297 -16.24 13.40 -3.24
N GLU A 298 -17.15 14.39 -3.21
CA GLU A 298 -16.85 15.76 -2.77
C GLU A 298 -16.49 15.81 -1.28
N MET A 299 -17.20 15.05 -0.42
CA MET A 299 -16.88 14.86 1.00
C MET A 299 -15.46 14.31 1.17
N VAL A 300 -15.13 13.20 0.52
CA VAL A 300 -13.80 12.55 0.62
C VAL A 300 -12.67 13.46 0.09
N ASP A 301 -12.95 14.31 -0.89
CA ASP A 301 -11.99 15.31 -1.38
C ASP A 301 -11.77 16.46 -0.38
N ARG A 302 -12.83 16.84 0.35
CA ARG A 302 -12.83 17.91 1.36
C ARG A 302 -12.39 17.45 2.75
N SER A 303 -12.41 16.16 3.05
CA SER A 303 -11.99 15.61 4.33
C SER A 303 -10.51 15.89 4.61
N PRO A 304 -10.16 16.61 5.70
CA PRO A 304 -8.77 16.95 6.04
C PRO A 304 -7.88 15.71 6.15
N GLY A 305 -8.37 14.68 6.84
CA GLY A 305 -7.69 13.39 6.98
C GLY A 305 -7.41 12.74 5.62
N MET A 306 -8.41 12.68 4.74
CA MET A 306 -8.22 12.07 3.41
C MET A 306 -7.29 12.86 2.49
N ARG A 307 -7.25 14.20 2.60
CA ARG A 307 -6.26 15.02 1.86
C ARG A 307 -4.83 14.77 2.35
N ALA A 308 -4.64 14.78 3.66
CA ALA A 308 -3.35 14.50 4.26
C ALA A 308 -2.91 13.06 3.92
N PHE A 309 -3.84 12.10 3.88
CA PHE A 309 -3.58 10.71 3.49
C PHE A 309 -3.02 10.60 2.09
N ARG A 310 -3.73 11.16 1.09
CA ARG A 310 -3.24 11.18 -0.29
C ARG A 310 -1.88 11.87 -0.41
N THR A 311 -1.71 13.00 0.28
CA THR A 311 -0.47 13.78 0.27
C THR A 311 0.72 12.98 0.79
N THR A 312 0.59 12.39 1.98
CA THR A 312 1.65 11.60 2.60
C THR A 312 2.06 10.43 1.72
N MET A 313 1.10 9.70 1.17
CA MET A 313 1.45 8.51 0.38
C MET A 313 2.19 8.85 -0.91
N PHE A 314 1.71 9.82 -1.69
CA PHE A 314 2.43 10.20 -2.92
C PHE A 314 3.77 10.88 -2.62
N SER A 315 3.93 11.53 -1.46
CA SER A 315 5.23 12.03 -0.99
C SER A 315 6.27 10.93 -0.72
N ARG A 316 5.82 9.68 -0.51
CA ARG A 316 6.70 8.51 -0.36
C ARG A 316 6.90 7.77 -1.68
N LEU A 317 5.87 7.65 -2.51
CA LEU A 317 5.96 6.94 -3.78
C LEU A 317 6.86 7.64 -4.82
N VAL A 318 6.59 8.93 -5.09
CA VAL A 318 7.20 9.62 -6.23
C VAL A 318 8.74 9.76 -6.12
N PRO A 319 9.33 10.05 -4.94
CA PRO A 319 10.78 10.06 -4.79
C PRO A 319 11.46 8.72 -5.10
N ASN A 320 10.81 7.58 -4.78
CA ASN A 320 11.37 6.27 -5.08
C ASN A 320 11.37 5.99 -6.58
N LEU A 321 10.32 6.40 -7.32
CA LEU A 321 10.30 6.33 -8.78
C LEU A 321 11.43 7.15 -9.43
N ARG A 322 11.76 8.32 -8.86
CA ARG A 322 12.94 9.10 -9.27
C ARG A 322 14.23 8.34 -9.00
N GLU A 323 14.37 7.78 -7.80
CA GLU A 323 15.58 7.10 -7.34
C GLU A 323 15.95 5.88 -8.21
N ILE A 324 14.94 5.14 -8.69
CA ILE A 324 15.13 3.98 -9.58
C ILE A 324 15.19 4.36 -11.08
N GLY A 325 15.14 5.65 -11.41
CA GLY A 325 15.28 6.14 -12.79
C GLY A 325 14.02 6.08 -13.66
N LEU A 326 12.82 5.98 -13.07
CA LEU A 326 11.54 5.96 -13.79
C LEU A 326 10.80 7.31 -13.80
N LEU A 327 11.40 8.39 -13.29
CA LEU A 327 10.85 9.74 -13.36
C LEU A 327 11.66 10.63 -14.32
N THR A 328 11.67 10.27 -15.59
CA THR A 328 12.39 10.99 -16.65
C THR A 328 11.61 12.19 -17.21
N ASP A 329 12.29 13.06 -17.96
CA ASP A 329 11.68 14.21 -18.64
C ASP A 329 10.50 13.82 -19.55
N ARG A 330 10.53 12.61 -20.10
CA ARG A 330 9.44 12.08 -20.94
C ARG A 330 8.14 11.92 -20.16
N ILE A 331 8.21 11.34 -18.97
CA ILE A 331 7.02 10.99 -18.18
C ILE A 331 6.60 12.12 -17.23
N LEU A 332 7.52 12.99 -16.84
CA LEU A 332 7.27 14.08 -15.89
C LEU A 332 6.08 14.99 -16.25
N PRO A 333 5.84 15.39 -17.52
CA PRO A 333 4.64 16.14 -17.90
C PRO A 333 3.32 15.42 -17.55
N HIS A 334 3.32 14.09 -17.56
CA HIS A 334 2.15 13.30 -17.19
C HIS A 334 1.87 13.38 -15.69
N TYR A 335 2.91 13.26 -14.86
CA TYR A 335 2.82 13.47 -13.41
C TYR A 335 2.41 14.90 -13.05
N LYS A 336 2.89 15.91 -13.80
CA LYS A 336 2.49 17.32 -13.62
C LYS A 336 0.98 17.51 -13.86
N ARG A 337 0.44 16.97 -14.95
CA ARG A 337 -0.99 17.10 -15.30
C ARG A 337 -1.95 16.53 -14.24
N VAL A 338 -1.51 15.52 -13.49
CA VAL A 338 -2.34 14.89 -12.45
C VAL A 338 -1.97 15.35 -11.03
N GLY A 339 -1.10 16.36 -10.92
CA GLY A 339 -0.71 16.96 -9.64
C GLY A 339 0.24 16.10 -8.80
N LEU A 340 0.86 15.07 -9.36
CA LEU A 340 1.78 14.19 -8.62
C LEU A 340 3.23 14.67 -8.66
N ALA A 341 3.60 15.54 -9.62
CA ALA A 341 4.96 16.05 -9.74
C ALA A 341 5.41 16.92 -8.55
N GLN A 342 4.48 17.47 -7.76
CA GLN A 342 4.81 18.27 -6.57
C GLN A 342 5.61 17.49 -5.51
N TYR A 343 5.54 16.16 -5.54
CA TYR A 343 6.21 15.27 -4.58
C TYR A 343 7.62 14.87 -5.01
N MET A 344 8.07 15.24 -6.21
CA MET A 344 9.29 14.69 -6.83
C MET A 344 10.59 15.02 -6.11
N ASN A 345 10.63 16.08 -5.30
CA ASN A 345 11.84 16.54 -4.61
C ASN A 345 11.99 15.95 -3.20
N GLY A 346 11.13 15.03 -2.79
CA GLY A 346 11.23 14.34 -1.50
C GLY A 346 12.47 13.44 -1.38
N ARG A 347 12.70 12.96 -0.16
CA ARG A 347 13.69 11.92 0.16
C ARG A 347 13.18 10.54 -0.29
N SER A 348 14.04 9.72 -0.87
CA SER A 348 13.74 8.30 -1.18
C SER A 348 13.79 7.43 0.08
N ALA A 349 13.29 6.20 0.00
CA ALA A 349 13.32 5.26 1.13
C ALA A 349 14.74 4.99 1.65
N THR A 350 15.72 4.96 0.75
CA THR A 350 17.15 4.80 1.10
C THR A 350 17.76 6.00 1.84
N GLN A 351 17.00 7.09 2.02
CA GLN A 351 17.43 8.33 2.68
C GLN A 351 16.58 8.66 3.93
N ILE A 352 15.70 7.74 4.33
CA ILE A 352 14.76 7.91 5.43
C ILE A 352 14.88 6.69 6.34
N GLU A 353 15.25 6.94 7.60
CA GLU A 353 15.22 5.88 8.61
C GLU A 353 13.79 5.64 9.10
N ALA A 354 13.50 4.43 9.56
CA ALA A 354 12.16 4.07 10.07
C ALA A 354 11.75 4.97 11.26
N GLU A 355 12.71 5.41 12.07
CA GLU A 355 12.49 6.33 13.18
C GLU A 355 11.95 7.69 12.71
N ASP A 356 12.32 8.17 11.52
CA ASP A 356 11.78 9.41 10.94
C ASP A 356 10.30 9.27 10.54
N LEU A 357 9.81 8.04 10.37
CA LEU A 357 8.44 7.75 9.94
C LEU A 357 7.46 7.67 11.11
N VAL A 358 7.97 7.28 12.28
CA VAL A 358 7.18 7.09 13.51
C VAL A 358 7.27 8.27 14.48
N ARG A 359 8.17 9.23 14.23
CA ARG A 359 8.15 10.57 14.84
C ARG A 359 6.98 11.38 14.29
#